data_AF-A0A8T5J5P9-F1
#
_entry.id   AF-A0A8T5J5P9-F1
#
_cell.length_a   1.000
_cell.length_b   1.000
_cell.length_c   1.000
_cell.angle_alpha   90.00
_cell.angle_beta   90.00
_cell.angle_gamma   90.00
#
_symmetry.space_group_name_H-M   'P 1'
#
loop_
_entity.id
_entity.type
_entity.pdbx_description
1 polymer ?
#
loop_
_entity_poly.entity_id
_entity_poly.type
_entity_poly.pdbx_seq_one_letter_code
_entity_poly.pdbx_strand_id
1 'polypeptide(L)'
;MVGEISPDGNFIWNGTEWLPHNNTPEEQNVFQLTTDVQEQEIGWEAVSEKLEEGGKGKMIAMSIVGLLVLTALSWVVYAFVIDPMLFPDELKRDEFIKMASDEPTIEEVISGEVSYWTCDIDLKLTQEEDGESITIRGDYSIYASEKSARVSSEMSALFTTFGNDIWMDENEIAWDINDEESGRIAIEGTSTSPASELLTNSDAPVEFCFMHQLVAMSLENDASQPFSSEGERFPDEDGVRAVKIVTEQALEDDDTFTISVYFDDDGNLLGTKMTNSSSEILVEIGSDSFSKPGWVKNANSDTPMPMIIDSDIWSSNHSSTVETLFNSSYSMEGAKVVLYTDEYDYENDTQITEIAFEVDIDTAINGGGLIQSSDEWYGENNCTLSYTDNAPIGEISTGDVLSINCDNYAMNDYQIGISNENGIASEVDLSVPWVSPFFTIIALLGAALLVSRRE
;
A
#
# COMPACT_ATOMS: atom_id res chain seq x y z
N MET A 1 33.38 14.18 0.68
CA MET A 1 33.74 14.31 -0.74
C MET A 1 34.15 15.77 -0.98
N VAL A 2 35.28 16.06 -1.64
CA VAL A 2 35.69 17.47 -1.90
C VAL A 2 34.71 18.11 -2.88
N GLY A 3 34.18 19.30 -2.56
CA GLY A 3 33.22 20.04 -3.38
C GLY A 3 31.76 19.94 -2.93
N GLU A 4 31.49 19.23 -1.83
CA GLU A 4 30.15 19.14 -1.23
C GLU A 4 29.68 20.53 -0.73
N ILE A 5 28.44 20.90 -1.02
CA ILE A 5 27.83 22.18 -0.61
C ILE A 5 26.98 21.94 0.62
N SER A 6 27.09 22.81 1.62
CA SER A 6 26.32 22.69 2.86
C SER A 6 24.81 22.82 2.59
N PRO A 7 23.94 22.22 3.42
CA PRO A 7 22.48 22.27 3.22
C PRO A 7 21.88 23.68 3.13
N ASP A 8 22.55 24.67 3.71
CA ASP A 8 22.18 26.09 3.68
C ASP A 8 22.79 26.87 2.50
N GLY A 9 23.54 26.20 1.61
CA GLY A 9 24.15 26.78 0.40
C GLY A 9 25.32 27.74 0.66
N ASN A 10 25.75 27.91 1.91
CA ASN A 10 26.69 28.96 2.29
C ASN A 10 28.15 28.50 2.34
N PHE A 11 28.42 27.20 2.35
CA PHE A 11 29.76 26.65 2.50
C PHE A 11 30.05 25.51 1.53
N ILE A 12 31.32 25.34 1.17
CA ILE A 12 31.83 24.23 0.36
C ILE A 12 32.91 23.45 1.12
N TRP A 13 32.86 22.13 1.06
CA TRP A 13 33.81 21.24 1.72
C TRP A 13 35.09 21.09 0.90
N ASN A 14 36.23 21.51 1.45
CA ASN A 14 37.52 21.40 0.74
C ASN A 14 38.25 20.04 0.96
N GLY A 15 37.62 19.10 1.68
CA GLY A 15 38.25 17.85 2.12
C GLY A 15 38.72 17.85 3.57
N THR A 16 38.80 19.03 4.21
CA THR A 16 39.35 19.20 5.56
C THR A 16 38.53 20.17 6.43
N GLU A 17 37.96 21.22 5.83
CA GLU A 17 37.11 22.21 6.50
C GLU A 17 36.07 22.81 5.54
N TRP A 18 35.02 23.42 6.12
CA TRP A 18 33.98 24.15 5.40
C TRP A 18 34.42 25.59 5.13
N LEU A 19 34.42 26.00 3.86
CA LEU A 19 34.81 27.35 3.44
C LEU A 19 33.61 28.14 2.89
N PRO A 20 33.49 29.46 3.16
CA PRO A 20 32.39 30.28 2.67
C PRO A 20 32.30 30.30 1.13
N HIS A 21 31.12 30.00 0.59
CA HIS A 21 30.85 29.83 -0.84
C HIS A 21 31.06 31.11 -1.69
N ASN A 22 31.08 32.29 -1.05
CA ASN A 22 31.08 33.60 -1.73
C ASN A 22 32.45 34.30 -1.86
N ASN A 23 33.58 33.60 -1.68
CA ASN A 23 34.89 34.18 -1.96
C ASN A 23 35.78 33.23 -2.78
N THR A 24 36.19 33.72 -3.95
CA THR A 24 37.33 33.29 -4.82
C THR A 24 37.08 32.17 -5.84
N PRO A 25 37.93 32.06 -6.89
CA PRO A 25 37.82 32.72 -8.20
C PRO A 25 37.67 31.67 -9.33
N GLU A 26 37.51 32.14 -10.57
CA GLU A 26 37.46 31.31 -11.79
C GLU A 26 38.52 30.18 -11.85
N GLU A 27 38.01 28.97 -12.13
CA GLU A 27 38.57 27.80 -12.80
C GLU A 27 39.83 27.08 -12.28
N GLN A 28 39.68 25.77 -12.04
CA GLN A 28 40.57 24.76 -12.60
C GLN A 28 39.82 23.44 -12.87
N ASN A 29 39.47 23.22 -14.14
CA ASN A 29 38.97 21.94 -14.65
C ASN A 29 40.03 20.83 -14.46
N VAL A 30 39.71 19.79 -13.69
CA VAL A 30 40.53 18.60 -13.48
C VAL A 30 40.26 17.56 -14.56
N PHE A 31 40.40 17.96 -15.83
CA PHE A 31 40.58 17.07 -16.97
C PHE A 31 41.57 17.71 -17.94
N GLN A 32 42.85 17.74 -17.54
CA GLN A 32 43.94 17.88 -18.51
C GLN A 32 44.27 16.49 -19.04
N LEU A 33 43.99 16.26 -20.33
CA LEU A 33 44.71 15.24 -21.10
C LEU A 33 46.20 15.60 -21.07
N THR A 34 46.98 14.91 -20.25
CA THR A 34 48.43 14.90 -20.39
C THR A 34 48.78 14.21 -21.70
N THR A 35 49.27 15.00 -22.64
CA THR A 35 49.88 14.53 -23.88
C THR A 35 51.28 14.04 -23.54
N ASP A 36 51.43 12.73 -23.34
CA ASP A 36 52.74 12.07 -23.33
C ASP A 36 52.57 10.60 -23.75
N VAL A 37 52.42 10.38 -25.07
CA VAL A 37 52.77 9.11 -25.71
C VAL A 37 53.51 9.44 -27.01
N GLN A 38 54.69 8.84 -27.10
CA GLN A 38 55.65 8.93 -28.20
C GLN A 38 55.03 8.68 -29.57
N GLU A 39 55.59 9.38 -30.54
CA GLU A 39 55.45 9.18 -31.99
C GLU A 39 55.49 7.70 -32.38
N GLN A 40 54.43 7.22 -33.01
CA GLN A 40 54.52 6.15 -34.00
C GLN A 40 53.89 6.66 -35.29
N GLU A 41 54.74 6.92 -36.30
CA GLU A 41 54.35 7.34 -37.64
C GLU A 41 53.30 6.38 -38.23
N ILE A 42 52.11 6.91 -38.51
CA ILE A 42 51.23 6.35 -39.53
C ILE A 42 51.20 7.38 -40.66
N GLY A 43 51.98 7.09 -41.71
CA GLY A 43 52.14 7.94 -42.87
C GLY A 43 50.83 8.15 -43.63
N TRP A 44 50.28 9.35 -43.52
CA TRP A 44 49.31 9.88 -44.47
C TRP A 44 49.89 11.16 -45.04
N GLU A 45 50.36 11.11 -46.29
CA GLU A 45 50.73 12.30 -47.04
C GLU A 45 49.47 13.14 -47.33
N ALA A 46 49.47 14.38 -46.87
CA ALA A 46 48.44 15.34 -47.23
C ALA A 46 48.61 15.74 -48.70
N VAL A 47 47.57 15.48 -49.51
CA VAL A 47 47.49 16.00 -50.89
C VAL A 47 47.25 17.51 -50.82
N SER A 48 48.27 18.32 -51.10
CA SER A 48 48.13 19.71 -51.53
C SER A 48 47.73 19.71 -53.01
N GLU A 49 46.64 20.29 -53.46
CA GLU A 49 46.25 21.70 -53.63
C GLU A 49 44.85 21.58 -54.32
N LYS A 50 43.87 22.48 -54.26
CA LYS A 50 43.82 23.94 -54.35
C LYS A 50 42.33 24.29 -54.24
N LEU A 51 41.97 25.39 -53.58
CA LEU A 51 40.96 26.34 -54.08
C LEU A 51 40.88 27.53 -53.12
N GLU A 52 41.22 28.69 -53.69
CA GLU A 52 41.06 30.02 -53.11
C GLU A 52 39.57 30.37 -52.87
N GLU A 53 39.39 31.35 -51.98
CA GLU A 53 38.20 32.20 -51.76
C GLU A 53 37.02 31.67 -50.92
N GLY A 54 36.76 32.37 -49.80
CA GLY A 54 35.47 32.32 -49.08
C GLY A 54 35.54 31.95 -47.57
N GLY A 55 36.40 32.61 -46.80
CA GLY A 55 36.67 32.32 -45.39
C GLY A 55 35.58 32.76 -44.40
N LYS A 56 35.52 32.01 -43.28
CA LYS A 56 34.74 32.18 -42.02
C LYS A 56 33.40 31.46 -41.88
N GLY A 57 32.56 31.34 -42.92
CA GLY A 57 31.27 30.63 -42.80
C GLY A 57 31.38 29.09 -42.82
N LYS A 58 32.24 28.54 -43.69
CA LYS A 58 32.38 27.08 -43.89
C LYS A 58 33.11 26.34 -42.76
N MET A 59 34.05 27.00 -42.06
CA MET A 59 34.76 26.40 -40.92
C MET A 59 33.87 26.27 -39.68
N ILE A 60 32.99 27.26 -39.45
CA ILE A 60 31.99 27.19 -38.37
C ILE A 60 30.92 26.15 -38.72
N ALA A 61 30.47 26.08 -39.97
CA ALA A 61 29.52 25.06 -40.42
C ALA A 61 30.09 23.63 -40.37
N MET A 62 31.35 23.41 -40.78
CA MET A 62 32.02 22.10 -40.64
C MET A 62 32.27 21.73 -39.17
N SER A 63 32.55 22.70 -38.31
CA SER A 63 32.70 22.46 -36.87
C SER A 63 31.37 22.10 -36.20
N ILE A 64 30.27 22.78 -36.53
CA ILE A 64 28.93 22.47 -36.01
C ILE A 64 28.43 21.12 -36.53
N VAL A 65 28.63 20.83 -37.83
CA VAL A 65 28.27 19.52 -38.42
C VAL A 65 29.15 18.41 -37.84
N GLY A 66 30.45 18.65 -37.65
CA GLY A 66 31.35 17.70 -37.00
C GLY A 66 30.97 17.42 -35.54
N LEU A 67 30.55 18.46 -34.80
CA LEU A 67 30.09 18.31 -33.42
C LEU A 67 28.73 17.60 -33.35
N LEU A 68 27.81 17.89 -34.28
CA LEU A 68 26.53 17.17 -34.41
C LEU A 68 26.72 15.69 -34.78
N VAL A 69 27.67 15.39 -35.67
CA VAL A 69 28.01 14.00 -36.01
C VAL A 69 28.70 13.30 -34.85
N LEU A 70 29.58 13.97 -34.11
CA LEU A 70 30.20 13.39 -32.91
C LEU A 70 29.18 13.18 -31.80
N THR A 71 28.26 14.12 -31.55
CA THR A 71 27.17 13.89 -30.59
C THR A 71 26.25 12.77 -31.06
N ALA A 72 25.92 12.70 -32.35
CA ALA A 72 25.12 11.61 -32.89
C ALA A 72 25.85 10.26 -32.76
N LEU A 73 27.16 10.21 -33.02
CA LEU A 73 27.97 9.00 -32.85
C LEU A 73 28.15 8.63 -31.38
N SER A 74 28.32 9.59 -30.47
CA SER A 74 28.36 9.34 -29.03
C SER A 74 27.03 8.82 -28.50
N TRP A 75 25.90 9.37 -28.98
CA TRP A 75 24.57 8.85 -28.69
C TRP A 75 24.37 7.46 -29.29
N VAL A 76 24.86 7.18 -30.50
CA VAL A 76 24.80 5.85 -31.12
C VAL A 76 25.67 4.86 -30.34
N VAL A 77 26.89 5.20 -29.96
CA VAL A 77 27.74 4.31 -29.14
C VAL A 77 27.14 4.09 -27.76
N TYR A 78 26.57 5.14 -27.15
CA TYR A 78 25.87 5.00 -25.88
C TYR A 78 24.65 4.08 -26.02
N ALA A 79 23.72 4.38 -26.93
CA ALA A 79 22.48 3.64 -27.12
C ALA A 79 22.65 2.20 -27.63
N PHE A 80 23.65 1.92 -28.48
CA PHE A 80 23.82 0.60 -29.10
C PHE A 80 24.92 -0.25 -28.47
N VAL A 81 25.83 0.32 -27.67
CA VAL A 81 26.96 -0.42 -27.08
C VAL A 81 26.97 -0.34 -25.56
N ILE A 82 26.85 0.87 -25.00
CA ILE A 82 27.02 1.07 -23.54
C ILE A 82 25.73 0.75 -22.80
N ASP A 83 24.58 1.22 -23.27
CA ASP A 83 23.29 1.05 -22.60
C ASP A 83 22.87 -0.43 -22.48
N PRO A 84 23.01 -1.29 -23.53
CA PRO A 84 22.76 -2.73 -23.41
C PRO A 84 23.74 -3.45 -22.47
N MET A 85 24.97 -2.94 -22.30
CA MET A 85 25.98 -3.51 -21.41
C MET A 85 25.77 -3.16 -19.92
N LEU A 86 24.86 -2.23 -19.63
CA LEU A 86 24.57 -1.78 -18.28
C LEU A 86 23.33 -2.47 -17.68
N PHE A 87 22.67 -3.37 -18.42
CA PHE A 87 21.62 -4.21 -17.87
C PHE A 87 22.22 -5.34 -17.03
N PRO A 88 21.50 -5.81 -16.00
CA PRO A 88 21.87 -7.01 -15.26
C PRO A 88 22.02 -8.21 -16.19
N ASP A 89 22.87 -9.17 -15.80
CA ASP A 89 23.07 -10.41 -16.55
C ASP A 89 21.76 -11.22 -16.59
N GLU A 90 21.52 -11.92 -17.72
CA GLU A 90 20.40 -12.84 -17.86
C GLU A 90 20.46 -13.95 -16.79
N LEU A 91 19.34 -14.22 -16.13
CA LEU A 91 19.24 -15.25 -15.10
C LEU A 91 18.92 -16.60 -15.73
N LYS A 92 19.54 -17.65 -15.20
CA LYS A 92 19.08 -19.02 -15.43
C LYS A 92 17.83 -19.31 -14.60
N ARG A 93 17.04 -20.30 -15.05
CA ARG A 93 15.85 -20.79 -14.35
C ARG A 93 16.10 -21.07 -12.86
N ASP A 94 17.15 -21.84 -12.54
CA ASP A 94 17.48 -22.19 -11.14
C ASP A 94 17.94 -20.98 -10.32
N GLU A 95 18.56 -19.98 -10.95
CA GLU A 95 18.99 -18.74 -10.31
C GLU A 95 17.76 -17.88 -9.96
N PHE A 96 16.82 -17.74 -10.90
CA PHE A 96 15.53 -17.07 -10.67
C PHE A 96 14.72 -17.74 -9.56
N ILE A 97 14.53 -19.07 -9.61
CA ILE A 97 13.75 -19.80 -8.60
C ILE A 97 14.33 -19.53 -7.21
N LYS A 98 15.65 -19.56 -7.09
CA LYS A 98 16.33 -19.27 -5.83
C LYS A 98 16.10 -17.83 -5.37
N MET A 99 16.34 -16.84 -6.24
CA MET A 99 16.15 -15.42 -5.90
C MET A 99 14.72 -15.13 -5.44
N ALA A 100 13.71 -15.59 -6.20
CA ALA A 100 12.31 -15.42 -5.84
C ALA A 100 11.90 -16.16 -4.56
N SER A 101 12.61 -17.23 -4.17
CA SER A 101 12.36 -17.97 -2.92
C SER A 101 13.11 -17.40 -1.72
N ASP A 102 14.13 -16.56 -1.95
CA ASP A 102 14.89 -15.86 -0.90
C ASP A 102 14.14 -14.57 -0.45
N GLU A 103 13.13 -14.13 -1.21
CA GLU A 103 12.23 -13.01 -0.87
C GLU A 103 11.27 -13.36 0.28
N PRO A 104 10.83 -12.38 1.10
CA PRO A 104 9.92 -12.61 2.22
C PRO A 104 8.63 -13.32 1.80
N THR A 105 8.10 -14.22 2.62
CA THR A 105 6.81 -14.87 2.32
C THR A 105 5.63 -13.97 2.66
N ILE A 106 4.45 -14.28 2.09
CA ILE A 106 3.22 -13.58 2.42
C ILE A 106 2.92 -13.62 3.92
N GLU A 107 3.18 -14.75 4.59
CA GLU A 107 2.98 -14.87 6.03
C GLU A 107 3.96 -14.01 6.84
N GLU A 108 5.22 -13.90 6.42
CA GLU A 108 6.22 -13.04 7.09
C GLU A 108 5.88 -11.56 6.96
N VAL A 109 5.31 -11.16 5.81
CA VAL A 109 4.86 -9.78 5.58
C VAL A 109 3.59 -9.48 6.37
N ILE A 110 2.59 -10.37 6.32
CA ILE A 110 1.35 -10.20 7.07
C ILE A 110 1.63 -10.20 8.59
N SER A 111 2.50 -11.07 9.09
CA SER A 111 2.84 -11.07 10.51
C SER A 111 3.63 -9.83 10.95
N GLY A 112 4.17 -9.05 10.01
CA GLY A 112 5.01 -7.89 10.30
C GLY A 112 6.42 -8.27 10.76
N GLU A 113 6.88 -9.50 10.48
CA GLU A 113 8.25 -9.95 10.80
C GLU A 113 9.31 -9.26 9.93
N VAL A 114 8.89 -8.65 8.83
CA VAL A 114 9.71 -7.80 7.97
C VAL A 114 9.94 -6.41 8.58
N SER A 115 11.13 -5.85 8.35
CA SER A 115 11.48 -4.52 8.90
C SER A 115 10.63 -3.40 8.30
N TYR A 116 10.66 -3.26 6.99
CA TYR A 116 9.74 -2.46 6.19
C TYR A 116 9.52 -3.21 4.89
N TRP A 117 8.28 -3.22 4.44
CA TRP A 117 7.90 -3.80 3.17
C TRP A 117 6.80 -2.95 2.56
N THR A 118 6.94 -2.68 1.26
CA THR A 118 6.01 -1.86 0.50
C THR A 118 5.61 -2.61 -0.77
N CYS A 119 4.36 -2.47 -1.15
CA CYS A 119 3.85 -2.98 -2.41
C CYS A 119 2.84 -1.98 -2.98
N ASP A 120 3.14 -1.48 -4.17
CA ASP A 120 2.27 -0.60 -4.93
C ASP A 120 1.73 -1.36 -6.15
N ILE A 121 0.42 -1.27 -6.40
CA ILE A 121 -0.26 -2.01 -7.46
C ILE A 121 -1.06 -1.01 -8.32
N ASP A 122 -0.65 -0.85 -9.58
CA ASP A 122 -1.42 -0.16 -10.62
C ASP A 122 -2.15 -1.21 -11.47
N LEU A 123 -3.47 -1.17 -11.41
CA LEU A 123 -4.39 -2.00 -12.16
C LEU A 123 -5.05 -1.16 -13.25
N LYS A 124 -5.09 -1.71 -14.45
CA LYS A 124 -5.88 -1.19 -15.57
C LYS A 124 -6.62 -2.32 -16.27
N LEU A 125 -7.95 -2.28 -16.17
CA LEU A 125 -8.85 -3.21 -16.86
C LEU A 125 -9.60 -2.46 -17.95
N THR A 126 -9.68 -3.05 -19.14
CA THR A 126 -10.43 -2.53 -20.28
C THR A 126 -11.40 -3.60 -20.75
N GLN A 127 -12.70 -3.33 -20.61
CA GLN A 127 -13.76 -4.20 -21.09
C GLN A 127 -14.47 -3.54 -22.28
N GLU A 128 -14.66 -4.29 -23.36
CA GLU A 128 -15.51 -3.88 -24.47
C GLU A 128 -16.91 -4.45 -24.28
N GLU A 129 -17.92 -3.58 -24.16
CA GLU A 129 -19.33 -3.98 -24.12
C GLU A 129 -20.11 -3.13 -25.13
N ASP A 130 -20.88 -3.79 -26.00
CA ASP A 130 -21.73 -3.15 -27.02
C ASP A 130 -21.05 -2.10 -27.93
N GLY A 131 -19.73 -2.19 -28.12
CA GLY A 131 -18.94 -1.28 -28.97
C GLY A 131 -18.43 -0.03 -28.25
N GLU A 132 -18.62 0.07 -26.95
CA GLU A 132 -18.01 1.06 -26.06
C GLU A 132 -16.97 0.36 -25.16
N SER A 133 -15.81 1.01 -24.94
CA SER A 133 -14.77 0.48 -24.06
C SER A 133 -14.84 1.17 -22.71
N ILE A 134 -15.03 0.41 -21.65
CA ILE A 134 -14.97 0.89 -20.26
C ILE A 134 -13.58 0.56 -19.73
N THR A 135 -12.86 1.58 -19.24
CA THR A 135 -11.59 1.39 -18.52
C THR A 135 -11.80 1.63 -17.03
N ILE A 136 -11.40 0.65 -16.23
CA ILE A 136 -11.31 0.73 -14.77
C ILE A 136 -9.83 0.85 -14.44
N ARG A 137 -9.48 1.80 -13.56
CA ARG A 137 -8.14 1.91 -12.98
C ARG A 137 -8.21 1.70 -11.49
N GLY A 138 -7.23 1.03 -10.92
CA GLY A 138 -7.10 0.85 -9.48
C GLY A 138 -5.65 1.09 -9.06
N ASP A 139 -5.47 1.86 -8.01
CA ASP A 139 -4.18 2.18 -7.40
C ASP A 139 -4.23 1.69 -5.95
N TYR A 140 -3.35 0.76 -5.58
CA TYR A 140 -3.29 0.22 -4.23
C TYR A 140 -1.88 0.41 -3.68
N SER A 141 -1.78 0.86 -2.44
CA SER A 141 -0.50 0.96 -1.74
C SER A 141 -0.60 0.23 -0.41
N ILE A 142 0.24 -0.78 -0.25
CA ILE A 142 0.27 -1.65 0.93
C ILE A 142 1.63 -1.48 1.60
N TYR A 143 1.60 -1.17 2.89
CA TYR A 143 2.80 -0.99 3.70
C TYR A 143 2.71 -1.88 4.94
N ALA A 144 3.76 -2.64 5.21
CA ALA A 144 3.82 -3.56 6.32
C ALA A 144 5.14 -3.40 7.10
N SER A 145 5.02 -3.41 8.42
CA SER A 145 6.14 -3.48 9.36
C SER A 145 5.63 -4.00 10.70
N GLU A 146 6.55 -4.38 11.59
CA GLU A 146 6.22 -4.80 12.96
C GLU A 146 5.39 -3.77 13.74
N LYS A 147 5.58 -2.46 13.46
CA LYS A 147 5.04 -1.35 14.28
C LYS A 147 3.95 -0.53 13.63
N SER A 148 3.77 -0.71 12.33
CA SER A 148 2.81 0.08 11.57
C SER A 148 2.46 -0.60 10.26
N ALA A 149 1.25 -0.34 9.80
CA ALA A 149 0.75 -0.80 8.52
C ALA A 149 -0.14 0.26 7.88
N ARG A 150 -0.25 0.17 6.56
CA ARG A 150 -1.14 1.02 5.77
C ARG A 150 -1.69 0.24 4.60
N VAL A 151 -2.97 0.47 4.32
CA VAL A 151 -3.64 0.01 3.11
C VAL A 151 -4.34 1.21 2.53
N SER A 152 -3.90 1.63 1.34
CA SER A 152 -4.55 2.64 0.53
C SER A 152 -5.13 1.96 -0.70
N SER A 153 -6.37 2.30 -1.04
CA SER A 153 -7.02 1.90 -2.27
C SER A 153 -7.68 3.10 -2.93
N GLU A 154 -7.50 3.24 -4.23
CA GLU A 154 -8.24 4.17 -5.05
C GLU A 154 -8.65 3.42 -6.32
N MET A 155 -9.91 3.52 -6.71
CA MET A 155 -10.42 2.93 -7.94
C MET A 155 -11.23 3.97 -8.69
N SER A 156 -10.96 4.12 -9.98
CA SER A 156 -11.65 5.05 -10.85
C SER A 156 -12.27 4.34 -12.06
N ALA A 157 -13.54 4.65 -12.32
CA ALA A 157 -14.28 4.15 -13.48
C ALA A 157 -15.30 5.20 -13.93
N LEU A 158 -15.41 5.43 -15.24
CA LEU A 158 -16.51 6.19 -15.87
C LEU A 158 -16.92 7.49 -15.13
N PHE A 159 -15.96 8.26 -14.62
CA PHE A 159 -16.12 9.53 -13.87
C PHE A 159 -16.37 9.46 -12.35
N THR A 160 -16.37 8.27 -11.75
CA THR A 160 -16.44 8.10 -10.29
C THR A 160 -15.13 7.53 -9.77
N THR A 161 -14.68 8.05 -8.62
CA THR A 161 -13.55 7.52 -7.86
C THR A 161 -14.07 7.07 -6.51
N PHE A 162 -13.67 5.88 -6.08
CA PHE A 162 -13.95 5.34 -4.75
C PHE A 162 -12.63 4.90 -4.15
N GLY A 163 -12.50 4.96 -2.83
CA GLY A 163 -11.27 4.56 -2.20
C GLY A 163 -11.25 4.85 -0.73
N ASN A 164 -10.26 4.29 -0.06
CA ASN A 164 -9.99 4.51 1.33
C ASN A 164 -8.49 4.44 1.59
N ASP A 165 -8.04 5.13 2.63
CA ASP A 165 -6.68 5.07 3.13
C ASP A 165 -6.71 4.81 4.63
N ILE A 166 -6.19 3.66 5.04
CA ILE A 166 -6.22 3.19 6.41
C ILE A 166 -4.79 3.13 6.92
N TRP A 167 -4.52 3.82 8.02
CA TRP A 167 -3.25 3.78 8.74
C TRP A 167 -3.45 3.17 10.12
N MET A 168 -2.53 2.31 10.53
CA MET A 168 -2.52 1.71 11.86
C MET A 168 -1.10 1.65 12.40
N ASP A 169 -0.92 2.04 13.66
CA ASP A 169 0.28 1.77 14.43
C ASP A 169 -0.07 1.22 15.82
N GLU A 170 0.94 0.99 16.66
CA GLU A 170 0.75 0.44 18.01
C GLU A 170 -0.17 1.28 18.93
N ASN A 171 -0.49 2.53 18.57
CA ASN A 171 -1.18 3.48 19.44
C ASN A 171 -2.40 4.16 18.80
N GLU A 172 -2.56 4.12 17.48
CA GLU A 172 -3.73 4.70 16.82
C GLU A 172 -4.14 3.98 15.53
N ILE A 173 -5.44 4.05 15.23
CA ILE A 173 -6.04 3.70 13.95
C ILE A 173 -6.58 4.99 13.34
N ALA A 174 -6.32 5.21 12.06
CA ALA A 174 -6.88 6.31 11.29
C ALA A 174 -7.37 5.82 9.93
N TRP A 175 -8.43 6.43 9.43
CA TRP A 175 -9.00 6.15 8.11
C TRP A 175 -9.40 7.45 7.42
N ASP A 176 -9.30 7.45 6.10
CA ASP A 176 -9.82 8.49 5.21
C ASP A 176 -10.59 7.80 4.10
N ILE A 177 -11.90 8.03 4.02
CA ILE A 177 -12.77 7.43 3.00
C ILE A 177 -13.08 8.52 1.97
N ASN A 178 -12.78 8.25 0.70
CA ASN A 178 -13.00 9.20 -0.38
C ASN A 178 -14.47 9.61 -0.43
N ASP A 179 -14.72 10.92 -0.49
CA ASP A 179 -16.05 11.55 -0.50
C ASP A 179 -16.91 11.31 0.76
N GLU A 180 -16.35 10.74 1.84
CA GLU A 180 -17.00 10.55 3.14
C GLU A 180 -16.19 11.17 4.31
N GLU A 181 -16.34 10.66 5.53
CA GLU A 181 -15.68 11.18 6.72
C GLU A 181 -14.37 10.45 7.04
N SER A 182 -13.31 11.22 7.28
CA SER A 182 -12.06 10.75 7.87
C SER A 182 -12.17 10.63 9.39
N GLY A 183 -11.57 9.61 9.98
CA GLY A 183 -11.54 9.42 11.43
C GLY A 183 -10.18 9.00 11.95
N ARG A 184 -9.93 9.24 13.23
CA ARG A 184 -8.79 8.68 13.95
C ARG A 184 -9.13 8.44 15.41
N ILE A 185 -8.57 7.38 15.95
CA ILE A 185 -8.78 7.03 17.35
C ILE A 185 -7.51 6.43 17.96
N ALA A 186 -7.28 6.77 19.23
CA ALA A 186 -6.24 6.13 20.02
C ALA A 186 -6.69 4.73 20.45
N ILE A 187 -5.75 3.79 20.42
CA ILE A 187 -5.93 2.43 20.89
C ILE A 187 -4.93 2.14 22.02
N GLU A 188 -5.27 1.24 22.92
CA GLU A 188 -4.37 0.77 23.98
C GLU A 188 -3.44 -0.33 23.45
N GLY A 189 -3.90 -1.09 22.46
CA GLY A 189 -3.10 -2.07 21.75
C GLY A 189 -3.89 -2.89 20.74
N THR A 190 -3.23 -3.94 20.26
CA THR A 190 -3.72 -4.87 19.24
C THR A 190 -3.43 -6.29 19.69
N SER A 191 -4.24 -7.27 19.26
CA SER A 191 -3.97 -8.66 19.62
C SER A 191 -2.68 -9.22 19.01
N THR A 192 -2.33 -8.75 17.81
CA THR A 192 -1.10 -9.10 17.08
C THR A 192 -0.39 -7.83 16.58
N SER A 193 0.46 -7.90 15.54
CA SER A 193 1.08 -6.71 14.97
C SER A 193 0.06 -5.86 14.17
N PRO A 194 0.28 -4.54 14.01
CA PRO A 194 -0.54 -3.70 13.13
C PRO A 194 -0.68 -4.26 11.71
N ALA A 195 0.39 -4.83 11.14
CA ALA A 195 0.34 -5.49 9.84
C ALA A 195 -0.59 -6.71 9.83
N SER A 196 -0.51 -7.55 10.87
CA SER A 196 -1.32 -8.76 10.98
C SER A 196 -2.80 -8.42 11.12
N GLU A 197 -3.13 -7.45 11.97
CA GLU A 197 -4.52 -7.02 12.14
C GLU A 197 -5.07 -6.34 10.89
N LEU A 198 -4.31 -5.42 10.28
CA LEU A 198 -4.81 -4.67 9.12
C LEU A 198 -4.90 -5.53 7.86
N LEU A 199 -3.86 -6.31 7.53
CA LEU A 199 -3.80 -7.06 6.27
C LEU A 199 -4.66 -8.32 6.29
N THR A 200 -4.96 -8.89 7.47
CA THR A 200 -5.85 -10.06 7.57
C THR A 200 -7.33 -9.66 7.51
N ASN A 201 -7.66 -8.45 7.98
CA ASN A 201 -9.04 -7.99 8.10
C ASN A 201 -9.40 -6.88 7.09
N SER A 202 -8.50 -6.58 6.14
CA SER A 202 -8.78 -5.69 5.01
C SER A 202 -8.93 -6.49 3.73
N ASP A 203 -9.66 -5.93 2.76
CA ASP A 203 -9.79 -6.47 1.41
C ASP A 203 -8.57 -6.12 0.52
N ALA A 204 -7.40 -5.89 1.12
CA ALA A 204 -6.19 -5.52 0.40
C ALA A 204 -5.73 -6.67 -0.52
N PRO A 205 -5.40 -6.41 -1.80
CA PRO A 205 -5.04 -7.45 -2.76
C PRO A 205 -3.57 -7.89 -2.62
N VAL A 206 -3.17 -8.27 -1.41
CA VAL A 206 -1.78 -8.58 -1.00
C VAL A 206 -1.14 -9.67 -1.86
N GLU A 207 -1.93 -10.62 -2.37
CA GLU A 207 -1.43 -11.77 -3.14
C GLU A 207 -0.73 -11.36 -4.44
N PHE A 208 -1.11 -10.23 -5.05
CA PHE A 208 -0.43 -9.73 -6.26
C PHE A 208 1.04 -9.38 -6.01
N CYS A 209 1.36 -8.98 -4.78
CA CYS A 209 2.73 -8.68 -4.36
C CYS A 209 3.62 -9.94 -4.31
N PHE A 210 3.03 -11.14 -4.31
CA PHE A 210 3.76 -12.41 -4.22
C PHE A 210 3.71 -13.23 -5.52
N MET A 211 3.34 -12.61 -6.64
CA MET A 211 3.29 -13.29 -7.95
C MET A 211 4.66 -13.88 -8.36
N HIS A 212 5.77 -13.26 -7.94
CA HIS A 212 7.11 -13.77 -8.17
C HIS A 212 7.34 -15.17 -7.56
N GLN A 213 6.86 -15.41 -6.33
CA GLN A 213 6.90 -16.73 -5.67
C GLN A 213 6.02 -17.75 -6.37
N LEU A 214 4.82 -17.34 -6.81
CA LEU A 214 3.92 -18.21 -7.58
C LEU A 214 4.57 -18.65 -8.90
N VAL A 215 5.22 -17.74 -9.61
CA VAL A 215 5.98 -18.05 -10.84
C VAL A 215 7.15 -18.98 -10.56
N ALA A 216 7.93 -18.72 -9.50
CA ALA A 216 9.06 -19.58 -9.10
C ALA A 216 8.60 -21.01 -8.78
N MET A 217 7.54 -21.17 -7.98
CA MET A 217 6.95 -22.48 -7.69
C MET A 217 6.43 -23.18 -8.95
N SER A 218 5.82 -22.44 -9.88
CA SER A 218 5.36 -23.00 -11.16
C SER A 218 6.53 -23.57 -11.97
N LEU A 219 7.60 -22.77 -12.12
CA LEU A 219 8.79 -23.16 -12.85
C LEU A 219 9.59 -24.27 -12.15
N GLU A 220 9.55 -24.38 -10.83
CA GLU A 220 10.18 -25.51 -10.13
C GLU A 220 9.43 -26.82 -10.41
N ASN A 221 8.09 -26.76 -10.49
CA ASN A 221 7.24 -27.94 -10.63
C ASN A 221 7.12 -28.45 -12.08
N ASP A 222 7.19 -27.57 -13.09
CA ASP A 222 7.08 -27.97 -14.50
C ASP A 222 8.24 -27.44 -15.36
N ALA A 223 9.27 -28.28 -15.54
CA ALA A 223 10.43 -27.98 -16.38
C ALA A 223 10.11 -27.68 -17.87
N SER A 224 8.89 -28.00 -18.35
CA SER A 224 8.48 -27.72 -19.73
C SER A 224 7.96 -26.29 -19.94
N GLN A 225 7.61 -25.60 -18.85
CA GLN A 225 7.08 -24.24 -18.89
C GLN A 225 8.10 -23.27 -19.50
N PRO A 226 7.68 -22.39 -20.43
CA PRO A 226 8.55 -21.44 -21.09
C PRO A 226 9.16 -20.47 -20.07
N PHE A 227 10.46 -20.23 -20.25
CA PHE A 227 11.27 -19.33 -19.46
C PHE A 227 12.15 -18.54 -20.42
N SER A 228 12.09 -17.22 -20.33
CA SER A 228 13.02 -16.32 -21.01
C SER A 228 13.50 -15.26 -20.04
N SER A 229 14.76 -14.88 -20.19
CA SER A 229 15.41 -13.84 -19.41
C SER A 229 16.07 -12.85 -20.37
N GLU A 230 15.83 -11.56 -20.17
CA GLU A 230 16.45 -10.49 -20.96
C GLU A 230 16.59 -9.22 -20.12
N GLY A 231 17.52 -8.35 -20.50
CA GLY A 231 17.64 -7.02 -19.88
C GLY A 231 16.55 -6.08 -20.37
N GLU A 232 15.80 -5.48 -19.46
CA GLU A 232 14.80 -4.44 -19.74
C GLU A 232 14.82 -3.38 -18.63
N ARG A 233 14.23 -2.21 -18.85
CA ARG A 233 13.94 -1.28 -17.76
C ARG A 233 12.65 -1.71 -17.07
N PHE A 234 12.63 -1.65 -15.74
CA PHE A 234 11.39 -1.78 -14.98
C PHE A 234 10.39 -0.73 -15.50
N PRO A 235 9.12 -1.07 -15.72
CA PRO A 235 8.18 -0.19 -16.41
C PRO A 235 7.51 0.82 -15.45
N ASP A 236 8.32 1.44 -14.58
CA ASP A 236 7.97 2.51 -13.64
C ASP A 236 8.42 3.89 -14.16
N GLU A 237 8.25 4.93 -13.35
CA GLU A 237 8.69 6.29 -13.72
C GLU A 237 10.22 6.42 -13.79
N ASP A 238 10.95 5.74 -12.91
CA ASP A 238 12.42 5.83 -12.80
C ASP A 238 13.14 4.95 -13.84
N GLY A 239 12.47 3.93 -14.36
CA GLY A 239 12.96 3.06 -15.41
C GLY A 239 14.24 2.33 -15.03
N VAL A 240 14.30 1.79 -13.81
CA VAL A 240 15.50 1.11 -13.27
C VAL A 240 15.90 -0.04 -14.20
N ARG A 241 17.21 -0.19 -14.48
CA ARG A 241 17.66 -1.31 -15.32
C ARG A 241 17.49 -2.61 -14.56
N ALA A 242 16.85 -3.57 -15.21
CA ALA A 242 16.45 -4.82 -14.60
C ALA A 242 16.75 -6.02 -15.51
N VAL A 243 16.84 -7.20 -14.92
CA VAL A 243 16.64 -8.45 -15.64
C VAL A 243 15.18 -8.84 -15.52
N LYS A 244 14.53 -8.99 -16.67
CA LYS A 244 13.14 -9.41 -16.80
C LYS A 244 13.08 -10.91 -17.04
N ILE A 245 12.20 -11.56 -16.30
CA ILE A 245 11.86 -12.97 -16.46
C ILE A 245 10.44 -13.08 -16.95
N VAL A 246 10.25 -13.64 -18.15
CA VAL A 246 8.92 -13.78 -18.76
C VAL A 246 8.48 -15.24 -18.72
N THR A 247 7.25 -15.43 -18.22
CA THR A 247 6.50 -16.67 -18.34
C THR A 247 5.11 -16.38 -18.92
N GLU A 248 4.55 -17.37 -19.60
CA GLU A 248 3.20 -17.33 -20.14
C GLU A 248 2.34 -18.33 -19.37
N GLN A 249 1.12 -17.90 -19.03
CA GLN A 249 0.15 -18.74 -18.33
C GLN A 249 -1.19 -18.72 -19.05
N ALA A 250 -1.63 -19.92 -19.47
CA ALA A 250 -2.92 -20.11 -20.10
C ALA A 250 -4.04 -20.09 -19.04
N LEU A 251 -5.11 -19.35 -19.32
CA LEU A 251 -6.35 -19.37 -18.56
C LEU A 251 -7.34 -20.39 -19.13
N GLU A 252 -8.42 -20.65 -18.37
CA GLU A 252 -9.62 -21.24 -18.95
C GLU A 252 -10.14 -20.29 -20.05
N ASP A 253 -10.42 -20.81 -21.27
CA ASP A 253 -10.89 -20.09 -22.47
C ASP A 253 -9.85 -19.49 -23.47
N ASP A 254 -8.65 -20.09 -23.59
CA ASP A 254 -7.60 -19.72 -24.59
C ASP A 254 -6.96 -18.32 -24.40
N ASP A 255 -7.35 -17.55 -23.38
CA ASP A 255 -6.65 -16.31 -23.01
C ASP A 255 -5.35 -16.63 -22.26
N THR A 256 -4.29 -15.85 -22.49
CA THR A 256 -2.98 -16.07 -21.87
C THR A 256 -2.53 -14.80 -21.16
N PHE A 257 -2.15 -14.93 -19.89
CA PHE A 257 -1.43 -13.88 -19.18
C PHE A 257 0.06 -14.03 -19.41
N THR A 258 0.70 -12.94 -19.82
CA THR A 258 2.15 -12.79 -19.75
C THR A 258 2.48 -12.23 -18.38
N ILE A 259 3.30 -12.96 -17.61
CA ILE A 259 3.79 -12.53 -16.30
C ILE A 259 5.29 -12.26 -16.43
N SER A 260 5.69 -11.05 -16.08
CA SER A 260 7.08 -10.59 -16.13
C SER A 260 7.54 -10.24 -14.72
N VAL A 261 8.60 -10.87 -14.22
CA VAL A 261 9.21 -10.58 -12.91
C VAL A 261 10.53 -9.85 -13.12
N TYR A 262 10.81 -8.82 -12.33
CA TYR A 262 11.95 -7.93 -12.54
C TYR A 262 12.86 -7.89 -11.31
N PHE A 263 14.17 -8.06 -11.53
CA PHE A 263 15.20 -7.88 -10.51
C PHE A 263 16.22 -6.83 -10.96
N ASP A 264 16.78 -6.08 -10.03
CA ASP A 264 17.88 -5.14 -10.31
C ASP A 264 19.24 -5.87 -10.46
N ASP A 265 20.33 -5.10 -10.58
CA ASP A 265 21.69 -5.63 -10.71
C ASP A 265 22.26 -6.23 -9.42
N ASP A 266 21.74 -5.81 -8.27
CA ASP A 266 22.07 -6.35 -6.96
C ASP A 266 21.25 -7.62 -6.62
N GLY A 267 20.25 -7.94 -7.46
CA GLY A 267 19.37 -9.09 -7.31
C GLY A 267 18.18 -8.85 -6.39
N ASN A 268 17.86 -7.60 -6.09
CA ASN A 268 16.65 -7.25 -5.36
C ASN A 268 15.43 -7.31 -6.29
N LEU A 269 14.32 -7.84 -5.79
CA LEU A 269 13.05 -7.81 -6.50
C LEU A 269 12.55 -6.37 -6.65
N LEU A 270 12.32 -5.95 -7.89
CA LEU A 270 11.68 -4.65 -8.20
C LEU A 270 10.17 -4.77 -8.26
N GLY A 271 9.66 -5.91 -8.74
CA GLY A 271 8.23 -6.09 -8.90
C GLY A 271 7.83 -7.07 -10.00
N THR A 272 6.55 -7.05 -10.35
CA THR A 272 5.94 -7.93 -11.35
C THR A 272 5.01 -7.14 -12.26
N LYS A 273 5.01 -7.46 -13.57
CA LYS A 273 4.02 -6.97 -14.53
C LYS A 273 3.22 -8.13 -15.10
N MET A 274 1.90 -8.02 -15.08
CA MET A 274 0.98 -8.99 -15.67
C MET A 274 0.17 -8.31 -16.76
N THR A 275 0.09 -8.93 -17.93
CA THR A 275 -0.66 -8.37 -19.06
C THR A 275 -1.40 -9.45 -19.83
N ASN A 276 -2.62 -9.16 -20.28
CA ASN A 276 -3.33 -9.91 -21.30
C ASN A 276 -4.02 -8.95 -22.30
N SER A 277 -5.00 -9.44 -23.06
CA SER A 277 -5.74 -8.66 -24.05
C SER A 277 -6.58 -7.51 -23.48
N SER A 278 -7.00 -7.59 -22.22
CA SER A 278 -7.95 -6.67 -21.57
C SER A 278 -7.41 -6.05 -20.27
N SER A 279 -6.28 -6.51 -19.76
CA SER A 279 -5.80 -6.24 -18.41
C SER A 279 -4.31 -5.95 -18.40
N GLU A 280 -3.91 -4.94 -17.63
CA GLU A 280 -2.53 -4.61 -17.32
C GLU A 280 -2.45 -4.39 -15.80
N ILE A 281 -1.52 -5.08 -15.15
CA ILE A 281 -1.25 -4.96 -13.72
C ILE A 281 0.24 -4.76 -13.55
N LEU A 282 0.64 -3.67 -12.91
CA LEU A 282 2.01 -3.40 -12.51
C LEU A 282 2.07 -3.45 -10.99
N VAL A 283 3.00 -4.23 -10.47
CA VAL A 283 3.27 -4.39 -9.05
C VAL A 283 4.70 -3.94 -8.81
N GLU A 284 4.89 -2.97 -7.94
CA GLU A 284 6.19 -2.47 -7.51
C GLU A 284 6.40 -2.88 -6.06
N ILE A 285 7.57 -3.45 -5.74
CA ILE A 285 7.88 -3.96 -4.41
C ILE A 285 9.12 -3.24 -3.89
N GLY A 286 9.06 -2.84 -2.63
CA GLY A 286 10.15 -2.12 -1.98
C GLY A 286 10.34 -2.53 -0.53
N SER A 287 11.47 -2.08 0.02
CA SER A 287 11.83 -2.26 1.43
C SER A 287 12.16 -0.93 2.11
N ASP A 288 11.73 0.17 1.49
CA ASP A 288 11.96 1.51 2.01
C ASP A 288 11.17 1.76 3.28
N SER A 289 11.80 2.47 4.22
CA SER A 289 11.09 2.91 5.43
C SER A 289 9.98 3.90 5.07
N PHE A 290 8.79 3.67 5.58
CA PHE A 290 7.66 4.56 5.43
C PHE A 290 7.31 5.24 6.76
N SER A 291 6.57 6.34 6.68
CA SER A 291 6.15 7.11 7.85
C SER A 291 4.65 7.34 7.82
N LYS A 292 4.08 7.57 9.01
CA LYS A 292 2.70 8.00 9.21
C LYS A 292 2.27 9.04 8.17
N PRO A 293 1.19 8.80 7.40
CA PRO A 293 0.72 9.70 6.37
C PRO A 293 0.38 11.09 6.90
N GLY A 294 0.61 12.09 6.06
CA GLY A 294 0.39 13.50 6.42
C GLY A 294 -1.06 13.87 6.72
N TRP A 295 -2.04 13.10 6.23
CA TRP A 295 -3.47 13.33 6.42
C TRP A 295 -3.95 12.89 7.82
N VAL A 296 -3.30 11.91 8.45
CA VAL A 296 -3.67 11.36 9.77
C VAL A 296 -3.76 12.47 10.84
N LYS A 297 -2.88 13.46 10.76
CA LYS A 297 -2.88 14.60 11.70
C LYS A 297 -4.13 15.51 11.56
N ASN A 298 -4.80 15.45 10.42
CA ASN A 298 -5.98 16.25 10.09
C ASN A 298 -7.28 15.45 10.18
N ALA A 299 -7.21 14.12 10.28
CA ALA A 299 -8.38 13.27 10.46
C ALA A 299 -9.13 13.61 11.76
N ASN A 300 -10.44 13.40 11.78
CA ASN A 300 -11.31 13.75 12.90
C ASN A 300 -10.92 12.95 14.15
N SER A 301 -10.47 13.63 15.22
CA SER A 301 -10.15 12.99 16.51
C SER A 301 -11.36 12.72 17.38
N ASP A 302 -12.49 13.32 17.06
CA ASP A 302 -13.70 13.29 17.88
C ASP A 302 -14.62 12.16 17.39
N THR A 303 -14.08 11.15 16.71
CA THR A 303 -14.84 10.00 16.24
C THR A 303 -15.17 9.05 17.40
N PRO A 304 -16.37 8.45 17.42
CA PRO A 304 -16.70 7.38 18.35
C PRO A 304 -15.78 6.16 18.20
N MET A 305 -15.79 5.27 19.20
CA MET A 305 -15.02 4.03 19.14
C MET A 305 -15.53 3.11 18.03
N PRO A 306 -14.69 2.68 17.08
CA PRO A 306 -15.13 1.81 16.01
C PRO A 306 -15.25 0.36 16.48
N MET A 307 -16.48 -0.09 16.65
CA MET A 307 -16.82 -1.45 17.09
C MET A 307 -18.27 -1.81 16.72
N ILE A 308 -18.53 -3.11 16.64
CA ILE A 308 -19.83 -3.71 16.39
C ILE A 308 -20.33 -4.32 17.70
N ILE A 309 -21.59 -4.04 18.04
CA ILE A 309 -22.30 -4.61 19.19
C ILE A 309 -23.70 -4.98 18.70
N ASP A 310 -24.12 -6.22 18.88
CA ASP A 310 -25.52 -6.62 18.67
C ASP A 310 -26.40 -5.91 19.70
N SER A 311 -26.98 -4.77 19.30
CA SER A 311 -27.49 -3.78 20.23
C SER A 311 -28.95 -4.05 20.62
N ASP A 312 -29.71 -4.81 19.83
CA ASP A 312 -31.15 -4.97 19.99
C ASP A 312 -31.54 -5.83 21.22
N ILE A 313 -32.20 -5.21 22.19
CA ILE A 313 -32.69 -5.91 23.39
C ILE A 313 -34.06 -6.55 23.10
N TRP A 314 -34.13 -7.87 22.99
CA TRP A 314 -35.40 -8.57 22.69
C TRP A 314 -36.05 -9.26 23.90
N SER A 315 -35.44 -9.19 25.08
CA SER A 315 -35.82 -9.97 26.25
C SER A 315 -35.44 -9.29 27.56
N SER A 316 -36.08 -9.66 28.66
CA SER A 316 -35.74 -9.16 30.01
C SER A 316 -34.30 -9.51 30.44
N ASN A 317 -33.67 -10.47 29.76
CA ASN A 317 -32.24 -10.74 29.86
C ASN A 317 -31.65 -10.72 28.45
N HIS A 318 -30.65 -9.89 28.22
CA HIS A 318 -29.96 -9.82 26.94
C HIS A 318 -28.46 -9.66 27.17
N SER A 319 -27.66 -10.19 26.25
CA SER A 319 -26.21 -10.07 26.27
C SER A 319 -25.68 -9.92 24.87
N SER A 320 -24.76 -8.99 24.69
CA SER A 320 -24.14 -8.65 23.41
C SER A 320 -22.64 -8.82 23.53
N THR A 321 -22.02 -9.32 22.47
CA THR A 321 -20.56 -9.41 22.38
C THR A 321 -20.02 -8.17 21.68
N VAL A 322 -18.88 -7.67 22.14
CA VAL A 322 -18.13 -6.58 21.51
C VAL A 322 -17.22 -7.15 20.43
N GLU A 323 -17.23 -6.55 19.25
CA GLU A 323 -16.26 -6.79 18.17
C GLU A 323 -15.61 -5.47 17.78
N THR A 324 -14.34 -5.29 18.12
CA THR A 324 -13.60 -4.04 17.87
C THR A 324 -12.95 -4.02 16.49
N LEU A 325 -12.84 -2.85 15.88
CA LEU A 325 -12.13 -2.69 14.60
C LEU A 325 -10.68 -3.20 14.69
N PHE A 326 -10.30 -4.09 13.77
CA PHE A 326 -8.96 -4.70 13.70
C PHE A 326 -8.49 -5.35 15.01
N ASN A 327 -9.41 -5.91 15.82
CA ASN A 327 -9.13 -6.48 17.15
C ASN A 327 -8.28 -5.56 18.04
N SER A 328 -8.49 -4.25 17.92
CA SER A 328 -7.86 -3.27 18.77
C SER A 328 -8.55 -3.18 20.13
N SER A 329 -7.82 -2.71 21.13
CA SER A 329 -8.39 -2.44 22.45
C SER A 329 -8.50 -0.94 22.71
N TYR A 330 -9.53 -0.54 23.44
CA TYR A 330 -9.81 0.85 23.77
C TYR A 330 -9.79 1.08 25.29
N SER A 331 -9.47 2.32 25.67
CA SER A 331 -9.48 2.73 27.07
C SER A 331 -10.87 2.60 27.68
N MET A 332 -10.93 2.07 28.90
CA MET A 332 -12.14 2.14 29.72
C MET A 332 -12.34 3.53 30.35
N GLU A 333 -11.34 4.41 30.30
CA GLU A 333 -11.42 5.73 30.95
C GLU A 333 -12.56 6.56 30.34
N GLY A 334 -13.51 6.96 31.19
CA GLY A 334 -14.68 7.74 30.78
C GLY A 334 -15.71 6.97 29.97
N ALA A 335 -15.51 5.67 29.72
CA ALA A 335 -16.47 4.84 29.02
C ALA A 335 -17.69 4.52 29.90
N LYS A 336 -18.85 4.39 29.26
CA LYS A 336 -20.12 4.07 29.91
C LYS A 336 -20.84 2.99 29.12
N VAL A 337 -21.51 2.10 29.84
CA VAL A 337 -22.54 1.21 29.27
C VAL A 337 -23.83 2.01 29.18
N VAL A 338 -24.42 2.07 27.99
CA VAL A 338 -25.60 2.90 27.72
C VAL A 338 -26.76 2.09 27.19
N LEU A 339 -27.96 2.56 27.51
CA LEU A 339 -29.17 2.23 26.77
C LEU A 339 -29.61 3.46 25.97
N TYR A 340 -29.83 3.26 24.69
CA TYR A 340 -30.21 4.34 23.78
C TYR A 340 -31.33 3.90 22.85
N THR A 341 -31.99 4.88 22.26
CA THR A 341 -32.93 4.66 21.16
C THR A 341 -32.36 5.28 19.91
N ASP A 342 -32.72 4.69 18.78
CA ASP A 342 -32.30 5.15 17.47
C ASP A 342 -33.54 5.36 16.59
N GLU A 343 -33.78 6.61 16.19
CA GLU A 343 -34.91 6.99 15.35
C GLU A 343 -34.42 7.73 14.11
N TYR A 344 -34.86 7.28 12.95
CA TYR A 344 -34.53 7.94 11.69
C TYR A 344 -35.54 9.07 11.39
N ASP A 345 -35.06 10.31 11.35
CA ASP A 345 -35.83 11.49 10.98
C ASP A 345 -35.93 11.59 9.44
N TYR A 346 -37.04 11.07 8.90
CA TYR A 346 -37.35 11.12 7.48
C TYR A 346 -37.49 12.55 6.91
N GLU A 347 -37.76 13.57 7.72
CA GLU A 347 -37.89 14.95 7.24
C GLU A 347 -36.53 15.60 6.98
N ASN A 348 -35.53 15.26 7.81
CA ASN A 348 -34.19 15.83 7.75
C ASN A 348 -33.13 14.89 7.17
N ASP A 349 -33.48 13.62 6.88
CA ASP A 349 -32.55 12.60 6.40
C ASP A 349 -31.39 12.39 7.38
N THR A 350 -31.72 12.32 8.67
CA THR A 350 -30.74 12.22 9.77
C THR A 350 -31.16 11.17 10.78
N GLN A 351 -30.18 10.42 11.28
CA GLN A 351 -30.35 9.49 12.38
C GLN A 351 -30.26 10.23 13.71
N ILE A 352 -31.24 10.02 14.59
CA ILE A 352 -31.31 10.64 15.92
C ILE A 352 -31.09 9.54 16.96
N THR A 353 -29.97 9.65 17.66
CA THR A 353 -29.62 8.73 18.75
C THR A 353 -29.74 9.44 20.09
N GLU A 354 -30.55 8.89 21.01
CA GLU A 354 -30.77 9.46 22.35
C GLU A 354 -30.42 8.44 23.44
N ILE A 355 -29.48 8.80 24.33
CA ILE A 355 -29.13 8.00 25.50
C ILE A 355 -30.20 8.19 26.58
N ALA A 356 -30.91 7.11 26.91
CA ALA A 356 -31.92 7.12 27.96
C ALA A 356 -31.34 6.78 29.33
N PHE A 357 -30.37 5.86 29.37
CA PHE A 357 -29.70 5.44 30.61
C PHE A 357 -28.20 5.25 30.37
N GLU A 358 -27.41 5.58 31.37
CA GLU A 358 -25.96 5.40 31.34
C GLU A 358 -25.45 4.89 32.70
N VAL A 359 -24.47 4.01 32.66
CA VAL A 359 -23.76 3.47 33.82
C VAL A 359 -22.26 3.52 33.52
N ASP A 360 -21.48 4.15 34.39
CA ASP A 360 -20.01 4.15 34.27
C ASP A 360 -19.50 2.71 34.17
N ILE A 361 -18.58 2.45 33.24
CA ILE A 361 -18.10 1.08 32.97
C ILE A 361 -17.50 0.42 34.22
N ASP A 362 -16.83 1.19 35.07
CA ASP A 362 -16.32 0.74 36.37
C ASP A 362 -17.43 0.21 37.28
N THR A 363 -18.60 0.83 37.26
CA THR A 363 -19.77 0.36 38.02
C THR A 363 -20.37 -0.88 37.37
N ALA A 364 -20.44 -0.91 36.03
CA ALA A 364 -20.95 -2.03 35.27
C ALA A 364 -20.12 -3.32 35.50
N ILE A 365 -18.80 -3.19 35.67
CA ILE A 365 -17.89 -4.31 36.00
C ILE A 365 -18.06 -4.78 37.46
N ASN A 366 -18.26 -3.84 38.39
CA ASN A 366 -18.28 -4.12 39.84
C ASN A 366 -19.65 -4.59 40.36
N GLY A 367 -20.23 -5.60 39.71
CA GLY A 367 -21.52 -6.20 40.10
C GLY A 367 -22.74 -5.56 39.44
N GLY A 368 -22.51 -4.70 38.44
CA GLY A 368 -23.53 -4.09 37.61
C GLY A 368 -24.13 -2.80 38.17
N GLY A 369 -24.52 -1.89 37.28
CA GLY A 369 -25.21 -0.65 37.63
C GLY A 369 -26.72 -0.83 37.57
N LEU A 370 -27.40 -0.46 38.66
CA LEU A 370 -28.86 -0.46 38.73
C LEU A 370 -29.43 0.77 38.03
N ILE A 371 -30.29 0.54 37.05
CA ILE A 371 -31.14 1.55 36.42
C ILE A 371 -32.60 1.27 36.77
N GLN A 372 -33.38 2.34 36.95
CA GLN A 372 -34.79 2.25 37.26
C GLN A 372 -35.58 3.00 36.20
N SER A 373 -36.56 2.32 35.62
CA SER A 373 -37.52 2.90 34.69
C SER A 373 -38.93 2.66 35.21
N SER A 374 -39.85 3.54 34.83
CA SER A 374 -41.27 3.34 35.04
C SER A 374 -41.98 3.46 33.70
N ASP A 375 -42.64 2.40 33.28
CA ASP A 375 -43.42 2.36 32.05
C ASP A 375 -44.93 2.22 32.36
N GLU A 376 -45.78 2.78 31.50
CA GLU A 376 -47.25 2.75 31.69
C GLU A 376 -47.82 1.33 31.64
N TRP A 377 -47.19 0.43 30.88
CA TRP A 377 -47.64 -0.96 30.67
C TRP A 377 -47.02 -1.94 31.67
N TYR A 378 -45.77 -1.72 32.07
CA TYR A 378 -45.02 -2.67 32.89
C TYR A 378 -44.75 -2.21 34.33
N GLY A 379 -45.03 -0.94 34.66
CA GLY A 379 -44.79 -0.38 35.99
C GLY A 379 -43.32 -0.08 36.26
N GLU A 380 -42.92 -0.08 37.54
CA GLU A 380 -41.51 0.05 37.93
C GLU A 380 -40.71 -1.18 37.48
N ASN A 381 -39.64 -0.95 36.71
CA ASN A 381 -38.72 -1.96 36.24
C ASN A 381 -37.32 -1.62 36.72
N ASN A 382 -36.70 -2.53 37.47
CA ASN A 382 -35.28 -2.43 37.82
C ASN A 382 -34.50 -3.28 36.84
N CYS A 383 -33.48 -2.69 36.24
CA CYS A 383 -32.52 -3.42 35.42
C CYS A 383 -31.12 -3.23 35.96
N THR A 384 -30.28 -4.23 35.76
CA THR A 384 -28.85 -4.17 36.05
C THR A 384 -28.10 -4.24 34.73
N LEU A 385 -27.37 -3.17 34.39
CA LEU A 385 -26.42 -3.13 33.27
C LEU A 385 -25.06 -3.61 33.76
N SER A 386 -24.47 -4.58 33.07
CA SER A 386 -23.18 -5.15 33.44
C SER A 386 -22.25 -5.22 32.24
N TYR A 387 -20.96 -5.08 32.52
CA TYR A 387 -19.88 -5.28 31.56
C TYR A 387 -18.97 -6.39 32.07
N THR A 388 -18.61 -7.32 31.20
CA THR A 388 -17.68 -8.41 31.50
C THR A 388 -16.49 -8.31 30.57
N ASP A 389 -15.33 -7.97 31.14
CA ASP A 389 -14.03 -8.10 30.50
C ASP A 389 -13.63 -9.58 30.49
N ASN A 390 -13.71 -10.21 29.32
CA ASN A 390 -13.49 -11.64 29.16
C ASN A 390 -11.99 -11.98 29.04
N ALA A 391 -11.16 -11.04 28.57
CA ALA A 391 -9.72 -11.19 28.42
C ALA A 391 -8.92 -10.78 29.68
N PRO A 392 -9.59 -10.62 30.83
CA PRO A 392 -9.32 -9.63 31.88
C PRO A 392 -8.07 -8.74 31.67
N ILE A 393 -8.06 -7.93 30.60
CA ILE A 393 -6.93 -7.02 30.29
C ILE A 393 -7.14 -5.60 30.83
N GLY A 394 -8.35 -5.26 31.29
CA GLY A 394 -8.68 -3.93 31.79
C GLY A 394 -8.92 -2.89 30.69
N GLU A 395 -9.24 -3.36 29.48
CA GLU A 395 -9.47 -2.57 28.27
C GLU A 395 -10.73 -3.09 27.57
N ILE A 396 -11.37 -2.26 26.73
CA ILE A 396 -12.51 -2.68 25.92
C ILE A 396 -11.98 -3.41 24.68
N SER A 397 -12.31 -4.68 24.51
CA SER A 397 -11.72 -5.51 23.45
C SER A 397 -12.71 -6.51 22.82
N THR A 398 -12.35 -7.04 21.64
CA THR A 398 -13.13 -8.11 21.00
C THR A 398 -13.35 -9.28 21.96
N GLY A 399 -14.61 -9.71 22.08
CA GLY A 399 -15.03 -10.81 22.93
C GLY A 399 -15.55 -10.39 24.30
N ASP A 400 -15.43 -9.12 24.68
CA ASP A 400 -16.07 -8.61 25.90
C ASP A 400 -17.60 -8.63 25.79
N VAL A 401 -18.29 -8.65 26.92
CA VAL A 401 -19.74 -8.86 26.96
C VAL A 401 -20.45 -7.76 27.73
N LEU A 402 -21.41 -7.13 27.06
CA LEU A 402 -22.41 -6.26 27.65
C LEU A 402 -23.62 -7.11 28.01
N SER A 403 -24.25 -6.83 29.14
CA SER A 403 -25.49 -7.52 29.50
C SER A 403 -26.45 -6.65 30.28
N ILE A 404 -27.73 -6.95 30.10
CA ILE A 404 -28.83 -6.34 30.84
C ILE A 404 -29.69 -7.45 31.44
N ASN A 405 -30.06 -7.26 32.71
CA ASN A 405 -31.00 -8.13 33.42
C ASN A 405 -32.07 -7.27 34.10
N CYS A 406 -33.31 -7.42 33.67
CA CYS A 406 -34.47 -6.66 34.11
C CYS A 406 -35.52 -7.54 34.81
N ASP A 407 -36.29 -6.93 35.71
CA ASP A 407 -37.46 -7.56 36.33
C ASP A 407 -38.56 -7.92 35.30
N ASN A 408 -38.66 -7.15 34.20
CA ASN A 408 -39.64 -7.34 33.13
C ASN A 408 -39.11 -6.93 31.73
N TYR A 409 -39.99 -6.87 30.72
CA TYR A 409 -39.66 -6.61 29.31
C TYR A 409 -39.68 -5.12 28.91
N ALA A 410 -39.74 -4.18 29.86
CA ALA A 410 -39.89 -2.75 29.53
C ALA A 410 -38.68 -2.14 28.79
N MET A 411 -37.58 -2.88 28.63
CA MET A 411 -36.39 -2.44 27.90
C MET A 411 -36.30 -2.96 26.47
N ASN A 412 -37.35 -3.64 25.97
CA ASN A 412 -37.32 -4.30 24.66
C ASN A 412 -37.23 -3.33 23.46
N ASP A 413 -37.51 -2.04 23.66
CA ASP A 413 -37.44 -1.02 22.60
C ASP A 413 -36.13 -0.21 22.64
N TYR A 414 -35.20 -0.57 23.54
CA TYR A 414 -33.89 0.07 23.65
C TYR A 414 -32.79 -0.79 23.02
N GLN A 415 -31.73 -0.11 22.65
CA GLN A 415 -30.47 -0.70 22.25
C GLN A 415 -29.43 -0.57 23.37
N ILE A 416 -28.54 -1.57 23.50
CA ILE A 416 -27.40 -1.53 24.41
C ILE A 416 -26.12 -1.19 23.64
N GLY A 417 -25.26 -0.36 24.23
CA GLY A 417 -23.97 -0.01 23.64
C GLY A 417 -22.97 0.50 24.65
N ILE A 418 -21.84 0.98 24.12
CA ILE A 418 -20.79 1.66 24.87
C ILE A 418 -20.67 3.08 24.34
N SER A 419 -20.49 4.05 25.22
CA SER A 419 -20.21 5.44 24.83
C SER A 419 -19.02 6.00 25.57
N ASN A 420 -18.37 6.99 24.98
CA ASN A 420 -17.37 7.84 25.64
C ASN A 420 -17.67 9.33 25.36
N GLU A 421 -16.69 10.22 25.56
CA GLU A 421 -16.85 11.65 25.28
C GLU A 421 -17.10 12.00 23.80
N ASN A 422 -16.72 11.11 22.87
CA ASN A 422 -16.88 11.28 21.44
C ASN A 422 -18.21 10.73 20.90
N GLY A 423 -18.98 10.00 21.71
CA GLY A 423 -20.30 9.50 21.34
C GLY A 423 -20.50 8.01 21.65
N ILE A 424 -21.60 7.46 21.14
CA ILE A 424 -21.89 6.02 21.19
C ILE A 424 -21.03 5.34 20.13
N ALA A 425 -20.37 4.26 20.53
CA ALA A 425 -19.54 3.44 19.66
C ALA A 425 -20.34 2.95 18.45
N SER A 426 -19.71 2.94 17.28
CA SER A 426 -20.37 2.70 16.00
C SER A 426 -19.52 1.86 15.06
N GLU A 427 -20.17 1.13 14.16
CA GLU A 427 -19.48 0.43 13.08
C GLU A 427 -18.90 1.45 12.08
N VAL A 428 -17.73 1.13 11.53
CA VAL A 428 -17.11 1.88 10.42
C VAL A 428 -16.93 0.89 9.27
N ASP A 429 -17.64 1.13 8.17
CA ASP A 429 -17.50 0.31 6.97
C ASP A 429 -16.26 0.76 6.19
N LEU A 430 -15.23 -0.08 6.23
CA LEU A 430 -13.97 0.13 5.51
C LEU A 430 -13.86 -0.77 4.26
N SER A 431 -14.94 -1.41 3.85
CA SER A 431 -14.93 -2.29 2.67
C SER A 431 -14.82 -1.48 1.39
N VAL A 432 -14.01 -1.98 0.44
CA VAL A 432 -13.93 -1.37 -0.90
C VAL A 432 -15.05 -1.98 -1.74
N PRO A 433 -15.97 -1.18 -2.33
CA PRO A 433 -17.26 -1.70 -2.82
C PRO A 433 -17.19 -2.68 -4.03
N TRP A 434 -16.02 -3.01 -4.58
CA TRP A 434 -15.88 -3.77 -5.85
C TRP A 434 -14.81 -4.87 -5.82
N VAL A 435 -14.82 -5.76 -4.81
CA VAL A 435 -13.89 -6.89 -4.69
C VAL A 435 -14.06 -7.98 -5.79
N SER A 436 -15.11 -7.94 -6.60
CA SER A 436 -15.44 -9.05 -7.54
C SER A 436 -14.49 -9.26 -8.74
N PRO A 437 -13.93 -8.21 -9.40
CA PRO A 437 -12.99 -8.41 -10.50
C PRO A 437 -11.66 -9.01 -10.00
N PHE A 438 -11.21 -8.60 -8.81
CA PHE A 438 -9.99 -9.08 -8.16
C PHE A 438 -10.04 -10.58 -7.84
N PHE A 439 -11.12 -11.02 -7.17
CA PHE A 439 -11.33 -12.44 -6.89
C PHE A 439 -11.38 -13.28 -8.17
N THR A 440 -11.94 -12.74 -9.25
CA THR A 440 -12.03 -13.46 -10.53
C THR A 440 -10.64 -13.63 -11.16
N ILE A 441 -9.80 -12.59 -11.17
CA ILE A 441 -8.44 -12.67 -11.72
C ILE A 441 -7.56 -13.62 -10.88
N ILE A 442 -7.59 -13.51 -9.56
CA ILE A 442 -6.83 -14.39 -8.66
C ILE A 442 -7.31 -15.85 -8.79
N ALA A 443 -8.62 -16.08 -8.80
CA ALA A 443 -9.17 -17.44 -8.96
C ALA A 443 -8.75 -18.06 -10.29
N LEU A 444 -8.73 -17.28 -11.38
CA LEU A 444 -8.31 -17.75 -12.70
C LEU A 444 -6.80 -18.03 -12.76
N LEU A 445 -5.95 -17.13 -12.23
CA LEU A 445 -4.50 -17.34 -12.19
C LEU A 445 -4.11 -18.50 -11.26
N GLY A 446 -4.70 -18.57 -10.07
CA GLY A 446 -4.49 -19.65 -9.11
C GLY A 446 -4.96 -20.99 -9.64
N ALA A 447 -6.12 -21.06 -10.31
CA ALA A 447 -6.59 -22.26 -10.97
C ALA A 447 -5.68 -22.69 -12.11
N ALA A 448 -5.26 -21.78 -12.99
CA ALA A 448 -4.33 -22.05 -14.09
C ALA A 448 -3.00 -22.66 -13.58
N LEU A 449 -2.42 -22.05 -12.55
CA LEU A 449 -1.20 -22.52 -11.88
C LEU A 449 -1.35 -23.91 -11.25
N LEU A 450 -2.53 -24.21 -10.69
CA LEU A 450 -2.81 -25.51 -10.08
C LEU A 450 -3.17 -26.59 -11.11
N VAL A 451 -3.77 -26.22 -12.24
CA VAL A 451 -4.11 -27.13 -13.34
C VAL A 451 -2.86 -27.57 -14.09
N SER A 452 -1.83 -26.72 -14.24
CA SER A 452 -0.54 -27.12 -14.82
C SER A 452 0.18 -28.22 -14.02
N ARG A 453 -0.19 -28.44 -12.75
CA ARG A 453 0.29 -29.57 -11.93
C ARG A 453 -0.28 -30.94 -12.33
N ARG A 454 -1.28 -31.00 -13.23
CA ARG A 454 -2.12 -32.21 -13.42
C ARG A 454 -2.03 -32.91 -14.77
N GLU A 455 -1.14 -32.50 -15.68
CA GLU A 455 -0.89 -33.22 -16.95
C GLU A 455 0.41 -34.04 -16.97
#